data_AF-A0A078BBN3-F1
#
_entry.id   AF-A0A078BBN3-F1
#
_cell.length_a   1.000
_cell.length_b   1.000
_cell.length_c   1.000
_cell.angle_alpha   90.00
_cell.angle_beta   90.00
_cell.angle_gamma   90.00
#
_symmetry.space_group_name_H-M   'P 1'
#
loop_
_entity.id
_entity.type
_entity.pdbx_description
1 polymer ?
#
loop_
_entity_poly.entity_id
_entity_poly.type
_entity_poly.pdbx_seq_one_letter_code
_entity_poly.pdbx_strand_id
1 'polypeptide(L)'
;MKRLDRIVEQDPLKFKKFDGGGGGKSSKLLYLFLVGVFVLLILSFVFYVLAYMTSDSDPEPVVQTKNNPNNADDDDEYSNDLPPPVVRGDVFSDRSKIADSLTKVQVGLRIMPSQNDEQGIIMMHWTDEQNAQEKQLGDKVDLGDHYFLFQDTQFYFPVLKYNPDYVPFGDAASFCIHLQWIKRDMRRMYDMYKTVQGFPTCQNAINPKFRWQAEDPKTGVDFKVWSQEKFDAGSESECSSMGGVYRALKFGEGGRCYLYNIVKRICLMVAYTEHPETASYTWEYRGGCYQGGSIAVYERAYPGEEYHFDSIPIEVREDESLYNALGNVEAEVNSTVSPVFNYISYFCLFMAFVSGILFAIFFYKQWKGDDTNMRHQPQVDEQ
;
A
#
# COMPACT_ATOMS: atom_id res chain seq x y z
N MET A 1 35.92 55.97 25.25
CA MET A 1 34.79 55.21 25.82
C MET A 1 34.73 55.40 27.34
N LYS A 2 34.33 56.58 27.84
CA LYS A 2 34.23 56.89 29.29
C LYS A 2 33.05 57.82 29.61
N ARG A 3 31.91 57.65 28.94
CA ARG A 3 30.76 58.57 29.08
C ARG A 3 29.37 57.95 28.92
N LEU A 4 29.19 56.66 29.26
CA LEU A 4 27.85 56.07 29.37
C LEU A 4 27.49 55.51 30.76
N ASP A 5 28.45 55.32 31.67
CA ASP A 5 28.14 54.73 33.00
C ASP A 5 27.54 55.73 34.00
N ARG A 6 27.29 56.98 33.62
CA ARG A 6 26.86 58.04 34.56
C ARG A 6 25.40 58.51 34.39
N ILE A 7 24.63 57.89 33.50
CA ILE A 7 23.21 58.24 33.28
C ILE A 7 22.26 57.17 33.88
N VAL A 8 22.79 56.06 34.41
CA VAL A 8 21.96 55.00 35.03
C VAL A 8 21.76 55.19 36.54
N GLU A 9 22.37 56.20 37.15
CA GLU A 9 22.40 56.34 38.63
C GLU A 9 21.39 57.36 39.20
N GLN A 10 20.63 58.09 38.37
CA GLN A 10 19.81 59.22 38.85
C GLN A 10 18.30 59.08 38.76
N ASP A 11 17.77 57.95 38.31
CA ASP A 11 16.41 57.58 38.65
C ASP A 11 16.30 56.05 38.68
N PRO A 12 16.68 55.41 39.80
CA PRO A 12 16.04 54.16 40.12
C PRO A 12 14.59 54.56 40.32
N LEU A 13 13.73 54.27 39.33
CA LEU A 13 12.29 54.19 39.53
C LEU A 13 12.09 53.64 40.92
N LYS A 14 11.71 54.52 41.84
CA LYS A 14 11.26 54.15 43.18
C LYS A 14 9.96 53.42 42.94
N PHE A 15 10.05 52.18 42.45
CA PHE A 15 9.18 51.11 42.87
C PHE A 15 9.42 51.04 44.38
N LYS A 16 8.69 51.92 45.06
CA LYS A 16 8.54 51.96 46.49
C LYS A 16 8.27 50.51 46.85
N LYS A 17 9.30 49.89 47.41
CA LYS A 17 9.29 48.48 47.80
C LYS A 17 8.03 48.34 48.64
N PHE A 18 7.01 47.73 48.07
CA PHE A 18 5.76 47.43 48.75
C PHE A 18 6.06 46.23 49.65
N ASP A 19 7.02 46.42 50.57
CA ASP A 19 7.35 45.53 51.68
C ASP A 19 6.32 45.78 52.79
N GLY A 20 5.04 45.84 52.41
CA GLY A 20 3.91 45.79 53.31
C GLY A 20 3.76 44.34 53.78
N GLY A 21 4.26 44.06 54.98
CA GLY A 21 4.17 42.77 55.65
C GLY A 21 2.74 42.23 55.60
N GLY A 22 2.53 41.21 54.75
CA GLY A 22 1.22 40.61 54.48
C GLY A 22 0.90 40.39 52.99
N GLY A 23 1.57 41.10 52.07
CA GLY A 23 1.24 41.13 50.64
C GLY A 23 1.90 40.09 49.71
N GLY A 24 2.77 39.20 50.21
CA GLY A 24 3.58 38.31 49.37
C GLY A 24 2.83 37.22 48.58
N LYS A 25 1.54 36.99 48.88
CA LYS A 25 0.70 36.03 48.14
C LYS A 25 0.10 36.63 46.86
N SER A 26 -0.16 37.94 46.84
CA SER A 26 -0.84 38.59 45.70
C SER A 26 0.06 38.74 44.48
N SER A 27 1.35 39.09 44.68
CA SER A 27 2.31 39.25 43.57
C SER A 27 2.64 37.93 42.87
N LYS A 28 2.71 36.81 43.60
CA LYS A 28 2.92 35.48 43.01
C LYS A 28 1.73 35.02 42.16
N LEU A 29 0.51 35.35 42.59
CA LEU A 29 -0.71 35.01 41.87
C LEU A 29 -0.81 35.80 40.55
N LEU A 30 -0.46 37.09 40.57
CA LEU A 30 -0.40 37.93 39.37
C LEU A 30 0.60 37.38 38.34
N TYR A 31 1.78 36.96 38.80
CA TYR A 31 2.83 36.41 37.93
C TYR A 31 2.42 35.07 37.32
N LEU A 32 1.86 34.16 38.13
CA LEU A 32 1.32 32.88 37.63
C LEU A 32 0.23 33.11 36.58
N PHE A 33 -0.58 34.15 36.74
CA PHE A 33 -1.63 34.48 35.79
C PHE A 33 -1.08 34.99 34.45
N LEU A 34 -0.14 35.94 34.49
CA LEU A 34 0.48 36.50 33.29
C LEU A 34 1.25 35.43 32.50
N VAL A 35 1.99 34.57 33.19
CA VAL A 35 2.71 33.46 32.55
C VAL A 35 1.73 32.40 32.04
N GLY A 36 0.71 32.05 32.82
CA GLY A 36 -0.29 31.04 32.44
C GLY A 36 -1.06 31.42 31.18
N VAL A 37 -1.52 32.67 31.06
CA VAL A 37 -2.21 33.16 29.85
C VAL A 37 -1.30 33.12 28.64
N PHE A 38 -0.03 33.52 28.79
CA PHE A 38 0.92 33.49 27.68
C PHE A 38 1.21 32.06 27.20
N VAL A 39 1.37 31.10 28.12
CA VAL A 39 1.54 29.68 27.79
C VAL A 39 0.31 29.12 27.07
N LEU A 40 -0.90 29.45 27.52
CA LEU A 40 -2.14 29.02 26.85
C LEU A 40 -2.27 29.56 25.43
N LEU A 41 -1.86 30.81 25.18
CA LEU A 41 -1.85 31.39 23.83
C LEU A 41 -0.82 30.72 22.92
N ILE A 42 0.37 30.40 23.44
CA ILE A 42 1.37 29.63 22.68
C ILE A 42 0.84 28.24 22.33
N LEU A 43 0.26 27.52 23.31
CA LEU A 43 -0.32 26.20 23.06
C LEU A 43 -1.45 26.26 22.04
N SER A 44 -2.34 27.25 22.13
CA SER A 44 -3.41 27.47 21.14
C SER A 44 -2.84 27.65 19.73
N PHE A 45 -1.80 28.47 19.58
CA PHE A 45 -1.14 28.68 18.29
C PHE A 45 -0.47 27.40 17.77
N VAL A 46 0.25 26.66 18.61
CA VAL A 46 0.89 25.39 18.22
C VAL A 46 -0.16 24.37 17.76
N PHE A 47 -1.25 24.18 18.50
CA PHE A 47 -2.32 23.26 18.11
C PHE A 47 -3.06 23.72 16.86
N TYR A 48 -3.20 25.03 16.64
CA TYR A 48 -3.77 25.57 15.40
C TYR A 48 -2.89 25.25 14.18
N VAL A 49 -1.57 25.45 14.30
CA VAL A 49 -0.62 25.11 13.23
C VAL A 49 -0.59 23.61 12.97
N LEU A 50 -0.61 22.77 14.01
CA LEU A 50 -0.70 21.32 13.85
C LEU A 50 -2.00 20.90 13.15
N ALA A 51 -3.14 21.47 13.55
CA ALA A 51 -4.42 21.22 12.89
C ALA A 51 -4.38 21.61 11.40
N TYR A 52 -3.81 22.77 11.08
CA TYR A 52 -3.64 23.25 9.72
C TYR A 52 -2.74 22.32 8.89
N MET A 53 -1.59 21.92 9.43
CA MET A 53 -0.67 20.97 8.77
C MET A 53 -1.33 19.61 8.51
N THR A 54 -2.26 19.18 9.37
CA THR A 54 -3.03 17.95 9.18
C THR A 54 -4.29 18.10 8.33
N SER A 55 -4.74 19.33 8.03
CA SER A 55 -5.93 19.56 7.19
C SER A 55 -5.62 19.80 5.72
N ASP A 56 -4.42 20.30 5.39
CA ASP A 56 -4.01 20.64 4.02
C ASP A 56 -3.63 19.39 3.17
N SER A 57 -3.80 18.19 3.71
CA SER A 57 -3.57 16.94 3.00
C SER A 57 -4.84 16.40 2.35
N ASP A 58 -5.81 17.25 1.99
CA ASP A 58 -6.87 16.82 1.08
C ASP A 58 -6.16 16.34 -0.20
N PRO A 59 -6.21 15.03 -0.52
CA PRO A 59 -5.59 14.55 -1.74
C PRO A 59 -6.25 15.32 -2.88
N GLU A 60 -5.43 15.99 -3.71
CA GLU A 60 -5.93 16.59 -4.95
C GLU A 60 -6.85 15.55 -5.59
N PRO A 61 -8.11 15.90 -5.91
CA PRO A 61 -9.02 14.95 -6.49
C PRO A 61 -8.32 14.37 -7.70
N VAL A 62 -8.03 13.06 -7.65
CA VAL A 62 -7.38 12.35 -8.75
C VAL A 62 -8.22 12.68 -9.96
N VAL A 63 -7.71 13.57 -10.80
CA VAL A 63 -8.35 13.94 -12.05
C VAL A 63 -8.28 12.65 -12.84
N GLN A 64 -9.39 11.91 -12.82
CA GLN A 64 -9.63 10.83 -13.75
C GLN A 64 -9.53 11.47 -15.13
N THR A 65 -8.31 11.41 -15.67
CA THR A 65 -8.03 11.83 -17.02
C THR A 65 -8.83 10.86 -17.85
N LYS A 66 -9.97 11.31 -18.38
CA LYS A 66 -10.74 10.56 -19.35
C LYS A 66 -9.79 10.27 -20.50
N ASN A 67 -9.19 9.08 -20.50
CA ASN A 67 -8.43 8.57 -21.61
C ASN A 67 -9.39 8.53 -22.79
N ASN A 68 -9.15 9.42 -23.74
CA ASN A 68 -9.88 9.51 -24.99
C ASN A 68 -9.34 8.37 -25.88
N PRO A 69 -10.11 7.30 -26.16
CA PRO A 69 -9.59 6.07 -26.77
C PRO A 69 -9.37 6.17 -28.29
N ASN A 70 -9.18 7.38 -28.84
CA ASN A 70 -9.21 7.63 -30.28
C ASN A 70 -7.87 8.00 -30.93
N ASN A 71 -6.73 7.82 -30.25
CA ASN A 71 -5.42 7.90 -30.90
C ASN A 71 -4.74 6.52 -30.87
N ALA A 72 -5.29 5.61 -31.67
CA ALA A 72 -4.61 4.39 -32.08
C ALA A 72 -4.26 4.55 -33.55
N ASP A 73 -3.19 5.30 -33.80
CA ASP A 73 -2.44 5.38 -35.07
C ASP A 73 -1.35 6.42 -34.81
N ASP A 74 -0.12 5.99 -34.50
CA ASP A 74 1.09 6.76 -34.80
C ASP A 74 2.34 5.89 -34.62
N ASP A 75 3.15 5.94 -35.67
CA ASP A 75 4.27 5.09 -35.99
C ASP A 75 5.48 5.23 -35.06
N ASP A 76 6.16 4.10 -34.80
CA ASP A 76 7.40 3.98 -34.05
C ASP A 76 8.62 4.53 -34.84
N GLU A 77 8.65 5.83 -35.16
CA GLU A 77 9.87 6.50 -35.65
C GLU A 77 10.58 7.21 -34.48
N TYR A 78 11.33 6.44 -33.69
CA TYR A 78 12.10 6.96 -32.56
C TYR A 78 13.32 7.75 -33.06
N SER A 79 13.18 9.08 -33.09
CA SER A 79 14.27 10.04 -33.27
C SER A 79 15.41 9.77 -32.26
N ASN A 80 16.65 9.76 -32.76
CA ASN A 80 17.90 9.60 -31.99
C ASN A 80 18.30 10.90 -31.25
N ASP A 81 17.34 11.62 -30.69
CA ASP A 81 17.66 12.83 -29.93
C ASP A 81 18.23 12.45 -28.56
N LEU A 82 19.53 12.72 -28.41
CA LEU A 82 20.26 12.59 -27.16
C LEU A 82 19.52 13.34 -26.04
N PRO A 83 19.38 12.73 -24.85
CA PRO A 83 18.67 13.37 -23.75
C PRO A 83 19.40 14.66 -23.32
N PRO A 84 18.67 15.74 -22.98
CA PRO A 84 19.26 16.96 -22.49
C PRO A 84 20.07 16.73 -21.20
N PRO A 85 21.13 17.52 -20.96
CA PRO A 85 22.00 17.35 -19.80
C PRO A 85 21.22 17.54 -18.49
N VAL A 86 21.24 16.50 -17.66
CA VAL A 86 20.57 16.46 -16.35
C VAL A 86 21.20 17.49 -15.41
N VAL A 87 20.41 18.50 -15.02
CA VAL A 87 20.77 19.50 -14.01
C VAL A 87 20.87 18.79 -12.65
N ARG A 88 22.06 18.87 -12.05
CA ARG A 88 22.48 18.12 -10.86
C ARG A 88 22.20 18.93 -9.59
N GLY A 89 20.94 18.98 -9.17
CA GLY A 89 20.51 19.49 -7.86
C GLY A 89 19.13 18.90 -7.56
N ASP A 90 18.92 18.33 -6.38
CA ASP A 90 17.65 17.75 -5.87
C ASP A 90 17.29 16.30 -6.27
N VAL A 91 18.21 15.53 -6.85
CA VAL A 91 17.94 14.21 -7.49
C VAL A 91 17.88 13.01 -6.51
N PHE A 92 17.92 13.21 -5.18
CA PHE A 92 17.96 12.07 -4.23
C PHE A 92 16.65 11.74 -3.51
N SER A 93 15.60 12.60 -3.55
CA SER A 93 14.30 12.25 -2.95
C SER A 93 13.25 11.70 -3.92
N ASP A 94 13.47 11.82 -5.24
CA ASP A 94 12.50 11.34 -6.26
C ASP A 94 12.96 10.06 -6.98
N ARG A 95 14.12 9.50 -6.63
CA ARG A 95 14.61 8.25 -7.22
C ARG A 95 13.91 6.99 -6.70
N SER A 96 13.30 7.03 -5.51
CA SER A 96 12.43 5.96 -5.02
C SER A 96 11.23 5.80 -5.96
N LYS A 97 10.51 6.90 -6.22
CA LYS A 97 9.28 6.95 -7.04
C LYS A 97 9.36 6.32 -8.44
N ILE A 98 10.54 6.10 -9.01
CA ILE A 98 10.70 5.53 -10.36
C ILE A 98 10.55 4.01 -10.37
N ALA A 99 10.69 3.31 -9.24
CA ALA A 99 10.46 1.86 -9.17
C ALA A 99 9.15 1.47 -8.46
N ASP A 100 8.53 2.42 -7.77
CA ASP A 100 7.32 2.26 -6.95
C ASP A 100 6.03 1.96 -7.73
N SER A 101 6.11 1.63 -9.02
CA SER A 101 4.92 1.30 -9.80
C SER A 101 5.25 0.22 -10.82
N LEU A 102 4.33 -0.73 -10.95
CA LEU A 102 4.44 -1.83 -11.91
C LEU A 102 4.55 -1.31 -13.37
N THR A 103 4.02 -0.11 -13.66
CA THR A 103 4.10 0.58 -14.96
C THR A 103 5.54 0.89 -15.43
N LYS A 104 6.47 1.03 -14.49
CA LYS A 104 7.86 1.47 -14.71
C LYS A 104 8.83 0.30 -14.82
N VAL A 105 8.36 -0.92 -14.62
CA VAL A 105 9.13 -2.14 -14.82
C VAL A 105 8.66 -2.87 -16.07
N GLN A 106 9.40 -3.90 -16.43
CA GLN A 106 9.03 -4.91 -17.40
C GLN A 106 9.12 -6.25 -16.68
N VAL A 107 8.03 -7.01 -16.71
CA VAL A 107 7.97 -8.35 -16.11
C VAL A 107 8.28 -9.39 -17.18
N GLY A 108 9.08 -10.36 -16.77
CA GLY A 108 9.41 -11.56 -17.49
C GLY A 108 8.94 -12.79 -16.72
N LEU A 109 8.46 -13.79 -17.44
CA LEU A 109 7.89 -15.03 -16.94
C LEU A 109 8.76 -16.21 -17.36
N ARG A 110 8.84 -17.23 -16.51
CA ARG A 110 9.31 -18.57 -16.88
C ARG A 110 8.33 -19.61 -16.35
N ILE A 111 7.99 -20.58 -17.18
CA ILE A 111 7.13 -21.72 -16.83
C ILE A 111 8.01 -22.96 -16.80
N MET A 112 8.10 -23.61 -15.65
CA MET A 112 9.03 -24.72 -15.43
C MET A 112 8.28 -26.03 -15.14
N PRO A 113 8.83 -27.19 -15.53
CA PRO A 113 10.11 -27.36 -16.24
C PRO A 113 10.06 -26.78 -17.66
N SER A 114 11.12 -26.09 -18.09
CA SER A 114 11.19 -25.53 -19.44
C SER A 114 11.31 -26.69 -20.45
N GLN A 115 10.31 -26.83 -21.33
CA GLN A 115 10.28 -27.92 -22.32
C GLN A 115 10.54 -27.45 -23.75
N ASN A 116 10.23 -26.18 -24.08
CA ASN A 116 10.31 -25.67 -25.45
C ASN A 116 11.23 -24.44 -25.59
N ASP A 117 11.73 -23.96 -24.46
CA ASP A 117 12.30 -22.64 -24.28
C ASP A 117 13.72 -22.79 -23.74
N GLU A 118 14.61 -23.33 -24.59
CA GLU A 118 16.05 -23.00 -24.52
C GLU A 118 16.27 -21.47 -24.58
N GLN A 119 15.23 -20.69 -24.90
CA GLN A 119 15.20 -19.29 -25.30
C GLN A 119 14.96 -18.28 -24.16
N GLY A 120 14.87 -18.71 -22.90
CA GLY A 120 14.98 -17.78 -21.77
C GLY A 120 13.66 -17.19 -21.27
N ILE A 121 13.62 -15.87 -21.06
CA ILE A 121 12.56 -15.18 -20.31
C ILE A 121 11.40 -14.83 -21.26
N ILE A 122 10.18 -15.28 -20.94
CA ILE A 122 8.95 -14.91 -21.65
C ILE A 122 8.58 -13.47 -21.28
N MET A 123 8.56 -12.57 -22.25
CA MET A 123 8.22 -11.17 -22.00
C MET A 123 6.71 -11.00 -21.87
N MET A 124 6.24 -10.53 -20.72
CA MET A 124 4.81 -10.26 -20.52
C MET A 124 4.41 -8.90 -21.11
N HIS A 125 3.21 -8.81 -21.66
CA HIS A 125 2.70 -7.55 -22.22
C HIS A 125 2.01 -6.74 -21.13
N TRP A 126 2.38 -5.46 -21.04
CA TRP A 126 1.63 -4.51 -20.22
C TRP A 126 0.28 -4.24 -20.87
N THR A 127 -0.81 -4.29 -20.11
CA THR A 127 -2.15 -3.98 -20.58
C THR A 127 -2.96 -3.24 -19.52
N ASP A 128 -3.87 -2.38 -19.99
CA ASP A 128 -4.89 -1.70 -19.21
C ASP A 128 -6.32 -2.09 -19.64
N GLU A 129 -6.43 -3.11 -20.50
CA GLU A 129 -7.73 -3.59 -20.95
C GLU A 129 -8.44 -4.29 -19.78
N GLN A 130 -9.58 -3.71 -19.37
CA GLN A 130 -10.56 -4.40 -18.54
C GLN A 130 -10.97 -5.67 -19.27
N ASN A 131 -10.58 -6.81 -18.70
CA ASN A 131 -10.78 -8.08 -19.34
C ASN A 131 -12.29 -8.34 -19.31
N ALA A 132 -12.98 -8.46 -20.45
CA ALA A 132 -14.45 -8.57 -20.48
C ALA A 132 -15.00 -9.74 -19.63
N GLN A 133 -14.15 -10.73 -19.34
CA GLN A 133 -14.41 -11.87 -18.46
C GLN A 133 -14.35 -11.53 -16.95
N GLU A 134 -13.80 -10.38 -16.55
CA GLU A 134 -13.71 -9.90 -15.15
C GLU A 134 -15.07 -9.64 -14.52
N LYS A 135 -16.09 -9.28 -15.31
CA LYS A 135 -17.46 -9.13 -14.79
C LYS A 135 -18.02 -10.41 -14.17
N GLN A 136 -17.50 -11.58 -14.54
CA GLN A 136 -17.94 -12.87 -13.98
C GLN A 136 -17.14 -13.30 -12.75
N LEU A 137 -15.99 -12.67 -12.46
CA LEU A 137 -15.11 -13.05 -11.35
C LEU A 137 -15.55 -12.46 -10.00
N GLY A 138 -16.55 -11.57 -10.00
CA GLY A 138 -17.19 -10.99 -8.81
C GLY A 138 -16.36 -9.91 -8.10
N ASP A 139 -16.92 -9.33 -7.03
CA ASP A 139 -16.40 -8.17 -6.28
C ASP A 139 -15.05 -8.40 -5.54
N LYS A 140 -14.34 -9.51 -5.80
CA LYS A 140 -13.23 -9.99 -4.95
C LYS A 140 -11.84 -9.82 -5.54
N VAL A 141 -11.74 -9.44 -6.81
CA VAL A 141 -10.45 -9.06 -7.40
C VAL A 141 -10.41 -7.55 -7.38
N ASP A 142 -9.45 -6.96 -6.67
CA ASP A 142 -9.20 -5.52 -6.79
C ASP A 142 -8.73 -5.29 -8.22
N LEU A 143 -9.61 -4.72 -9.04
CA LEU A 143 -9.45 -4.56 -10.47
C LEU A 143 -8.58 -3.33 -10.73
N GLY A 144 -7.36 -3.31 -10.19
CA GLY A 144 -6.38 -2.32 -10.60
C GLY A 144 -6.33 -2.31 -12.13
N ASP A 145 -6.41 -1.13 -12.74
CA ASP A 145 -6.56 -0.95 -14.19
C ASP A 145 -5.31 -1.40 -14.98
N HIS A 146 -4.32 -2.00 -14.33
CA HIS A 146 -2.95 -2.09 -14.81
C HIS A 146 -2.30 -3.42 -14.42
N TYR A 147 -1.97 -4.25 -15.41
CA TYR A 147 -1.34 -5.54 -15.16
C TYR A 147 -0.49 -6.03 -16.33
N PHE A 148 0.35 -7.03 -16.06
CA PHE A 148 1.07 -7.77 -17.09
C PHE A 148 0.31 -9.03 -17.46
N LEU A 149 0.19 -9.31 -18.76
CA LEU A 149 -0.55 -10.42 -19.31
C LEU A 149 0.32 -11.25 -20.27
N PHE A 150 0.22 -12.56 -20.13
CA PHE A 150 0.72 -13.53 -21.10
C PHE A 150 -0.37 -14.56 -21.36
N GLN A 151 -0.68 -14.84 -22.63
CA GLN A 151 -1.76 -15.76 -23.01
C GLN A 151 -1.29 -16.89 -23.90
N ASP A 152 -0.23 -16.70 -24.68
CA ASP A 152 0.25 -17.70 -25.64
C ASP A 152 0.97 -18.85 -24.94
N THR A 153 0.17 -19.79 -24.44
CA THR A 153 0.64 -20.96 -23.69
C THR A 153 0.67 -22.19 -24.59
N GLN A 154 0.68 -21.98 -25.91
CA GLN A 154 0.75 -23.04 -26.89
C GLN A 154 2.00 -23.90 -26.63
N PHE A 155 1.79 -25.21 -26.57
CA PHE A 155 2.84 -26.21 -26.36
C PHE A 155 3.50 -26.25 -24.96
N TYR A 156 3.16 -25.37 -24.01
CA TYR A 156 3.70 -25.45 -22.64
C TYR A 156 3.10 -26.60 -21.85
N PHE A 157 1.85 -26.96 -22.16
CA PHE A 157 1.05 -27.86 -21.35
C PHE A 157 0.52 -29.05 -22.15
N PRO A 158 0.40 -30.24 -21.53
CA PRO A 158 -0.15 -31.41 -22.18
C PRO A 158 -1.65 -31.27 -22.39
N VAL A 159 -2.15 -31.77 -23.52
CA VAL A 159 -3.59 -31.81 -23.83
C VAL A 159 -4.29 -32.85 -22.95
N LEU A 160 -5.40 -32.44 -22.32
CA LEU A 160 -6.24 -33.35 -21.55
C LEU A 160 -7.35 -33.90 -22.46
N LYS A 161 -7.22 -35.17 -22.85
CA LYS A 161 -8.27 -35.92 -23.52
C LYS A 161 -9.20 -36.53 -22.47
N TYR A 162 -10.36 -35.93 -22.24
CA TYR A 162 -11.29 -36.37 -21.21
C TYR A 162 -12.45 -37.15 -21.83
N ASN A 163 -12.16 -38.36 -22.32
CA ASN A 163 -13.15 -39.23 -22.98
C ASN A 163 -13.44 -40.49 -22.15
N PRO A 164 -14.61 -41.13 -22.29
CA PRO A 164 -14.94 -42.36 -21.57
C PRO A 164 -13.91 -43.49 -21.76
N ASP A 165 -13.31 -43.56 -22.95
CA ASP A 165 -12.30 -44.56 -23.32
C ASP A 165 -10.89 -44.25 -22.78
N TYR A 166 -10.60 -42.97 -22.51
CA TYR A 166 -9.29 -42.50 -22.10
C TYR A 166 -9.44 -41.43 -21.01
N VAL A 167 -9.28 -41.85 -19.76
CA VAL A 167 -9.34 -40.97 -18.59
C VAL A 167 -7.95 -41.00 -17.93
N PRO A 168 -7.19 -39.89 -17.97
CA PRO A 168 -5.83 -39.89 -17.40
C PRO A 168 -5.90 -40.03 -15.89
N PHE A 169 -5.23 -41.03 -15.34
CA PHE A 169 -5.29 -41.28 -13.90
C PHE A 169 -4.51 -40.22 -13.11
N GLY A 170 -5.23 -39.53 -12.22
CA GLY A 170 -4.65 -38.59 -11.27
C GLY A 170 -4.52 -37.16 -11.79
N ASP A 171 -3.86 -36.35 -10.97
CA ASP A 171 -3.58 -34.96 -11.27
C ASP A 171 -2.56 -34.79 -12.40
N ALA A 172 -2.56 -33.61 -13.02
CA ALA A 172 -1.45 -33.20 -13.87
C ALA A 172 -0.14 -33.14 -13.07
N ALA A 173 0.98 -33.23 -13.78
CA ALA A 173 2.26 -32.81 -13.23
C ALA A 173 2.16 -31.34 -12.77
N SER A 174 2.83 -31.01 -11.67
CA SER A 174 2.95 -29.62 -11.22
C SER A 174 3.84 -28.85 -12.18
N PHE A 175 3.41 -27.67 -12.57
CA PHE A 175 4.20 -26.66 -13.25
C PHE A 175 4.54 -25.56 -12.26
N CYS A 176 5.62 -24.83 -12.48
CA CYS A 176 6.05 -23.77 -11.58
C CYS A 176 6.26 -22.46 -12.35
N ILE A 177 5.65 -21.38 -11.88
CA ILE A 177 5.80 -20.03 -12.45
C ILE A 177 6.85 -19.25 -11.66
N HIS A 178 7.85 -18.75 -12.37
CA HIS A 178 8.85 -17.82 -11.85
C HIS A 178 8.74 -16.48 -12.55
N LEU A 179 8.86 -15.40 -11.77
CA LEU A 179 8.85 -14.04 -12.30
C LEU A 179 10.21 -13.38 -12.12
N GLN A 180 10.59 -12.64 -13.15
CA GLN A 180 11.74 -11.76 -13.15
C GLN A 180 11.29 -10.37 -13.58
N TRP A 181 12.02 -9.34 -13.20
CA TRP A 181 11.68 -7.97 -13.51
C TRP A 181 12.93 -7.16 -13.83
N ILE A 182 12.76 -6.12 -14.62
CA ILE A 182 13.78 -5.12 -14.90
C ILE A 182 13.11 -3.76 -15.00
N LYS A 183 13.86 -2.67 -14.84
CA LYS A 183 13.31 -1.36 -15.19
C LYS A 183 13.01 -1.29 -16.69
N ARG A 184 11.91 -0.63 -17.04
CA ARG A 184 11.42 -0.55 -18.42
C ARG A 184 12.41 0.10 -19.38
N ASP A 185 13.19 1.08 -18.93
CA ASP A 185 14.27 1.72 -19.69
C ASP A 185 15.42 0.76 -20.04
N MET A 186 15.62 -0.27 -19.23
CA MET A 186 16.66 -1.29 -19.42
C MET A 186 16.13 -2.61 -20.00
N ARG A 187 14.87 -2.68 -20.45
CA ARG A 187 14.20 -3.94 -20.88
C ARG A 187 14.94 -4.79 -21.92
N ARG A 188 15.87 -4.20 -22.67
CA ARG A 188 16.71 -4.86 -23.69
C ARG A 188 17.92 -5.60 -23.10
N MET A 189 18.22 -5.44 -21.81
CA MET A 189 19.36 -6.05 -21.13
C MET A 189 18.93 -7.33 -20.39
N TYR A 190 18.79 -8.45 -21.13
CA TYR A 190 18.27 -9.72 -20.59
C TYR A 190 19.02 -10.24 -19.36
N ASP A 191 20.34 -10.03 -19.29
CA ASP A 191 21.17 -10.48 -18.16
C ASP A 191 20.96 -9.66 -16.87
N MET A 192 20.24 -8.53 -16.96
CA MET A 192 19.97 -7.64 -15.83
C MET A 192 18.62 -7.87 -15.17
N TYR A 193 17.83 -8.84 -15.66
CA TYR A 193 16.57 -9.20 -15.03
C TYR A 193 16.81 -9.77 -13.64
N LYS A 194 16.15 -9.16 -12.65
CA LYS A 194 16.19 -9.57 -11.26
C LYS A 194 15.04 -10.49 -10.96
N THR A 195 15.28 -11.53 -10.18
CA THR A 195 14.22 -12.40 -9.66
C THR A 195 13.30 -11.62 -8.71
N VAL A 196 11.98 -11.81 -8.87
CA VAL A 196 10.99 -11.42 -7.86
C VAL A 196 11.23 -12.28 -6.62
N GLN A 197 11.38 -11.64 -5.46
CA GLN A 197 11.73 -12.28 -4.20
C GLN A 197 10.51 -12.94 -3.54
N GLY A 198 10.74 -13.75 -2.50
CA GLY A 198 9.66 -14.33 -1.70
C GLY A 198 8.97 -15.57 -2.31
N PHE A 199 9.36 -16.00 -3.51
CA PHE A 199 8.85 -17.26 -4.06
C PHE A 199 9.33 -18.48 -3.24
N PRO A 200 8.45 -19.48 -3.01
CA PRO A 200 8.86 -20.74 -2.44
C PRO A 200 9.70 -21.56 -3.43
N THR A 201 10.31 -22.66 -2.95
CA THR A 201 10.98 -23.62 -3.83
C THR A 201 9.94 -24.48 -4.54
N CYS A 202 10.04 -24.62 -5.87
CA CYS A 202 9.12 -25.45 -6.65
C CYS A 202 9.21 -26.92 -6.23
N GLN A 203 8.07 -27.59 -6.05
CA GLN A 203 7.99 -28.99 -5.62
C GLN A 203 8.72 -29.95 -6.57
N ASN A 204 8.70 -29.67 -7.87
CA ASN A 204 9.37 -30.51 -8.85
C ASN A 204 10.87 -30.23 -8.97
N ALA A 205 11.35 -29.05 -8.55
CA ALA A 205 12.78 -28.72 -8.55
C ALA A 205 13.57 -29.51 -7.50
N ILE A 206 12.92 -29.93 -6.40
CA ILE A 206 13.52 -30.76 -5.35
C ILE A 206 13.44 -32.26 -5.65
N ASN A 207 12.63 -32.67 -6.64
CA ASN A 207 12.37 -34.06 -6.93
C ASN A 207 13.29 -34.56 -8.06
N PRO A 208 14.24 -35.47 -7.79
CA PRO A 208 15.20 -35.94 -8.80
C PRO A 208 14.56 -36.72 -9.95
N LYS A 209 13.27 -37.10 -9.85
CA LYS A 209 12.54 -37.76 -10.94
C LYS A 209 12.08 -36.78 -12.02
N PHE A 210 12.00 -35.49 -11.70
CA PHE A 210 11.66 -34.46 -12.68
C PHE A 210 12.94 -33.92 -13.30
N ARG A 211 12.97 -33.85 -14.63
CA ARG A 211 14.07 -33.24 -15.35
C ARG A 211 13.92 -31.72 -15.24
N TRP A 212 14.76 -31.12 -14.40
CA TRP A 212 14.89 -29.67 -14.24
C TRP A 212 16.16 -29.23 -14.96
N GLN A 213 16.13 -28.17 -15.78
CA GLN A 213 17.34 -27.69 -16.43
C GLN A 213 18.28 -27.07 -15.38
N ALA A 214 19.59 -27.03 -15.66
CA ALA A 214 20.56 -26.52 -14.68
C ALA A 214 20.38 -25.01 -14.45
N GLU A 215 19.93 -24.30 -15.49
CA GLU A 215 19.72 -22.86 -15.55
C GLU A 215 18.30 -22.44 -15.14
N ASP A 216 17.37 -23.39 -14.99
CA ASP A 216 16.01 -23.09 -14.56
C ASP A 216 16.02 -22.61 -13.10
N PRO A 217 15.35 -21.49 -12.78
CA PRO A 217 15.14 -21.08 -11.40
C PRO A 217 14.53 -22.23 -10.58
N LYS A 218 14.94 -22.38 -9.33
CA LYS A 218 14.35 -23.41 -8.44
C LYS A 218 13.20 -22.88 -7.60
N THR A 219 12.92 -21.59 -7.71
CA THR A 219 11.88 -20.89 -6.96
C THR A 219 10.77 -20.46 -7.89
N GLY A 220 9.55 -20.46 -7.37
CA GLY A 220 8.36 -20.05 -8.09
C GLY A 220 7.12 -20.56 -7.36
N VAL A 221 5.99 -20.50 -8.04
CA VAL A 221 4.71 -20.98 -7.52
C VAL A 221 4.23 -22.17 -8.33
N ASP A 222 3.96 -23.26 -7.63
CA ASP A 222 3.42 -24.48 -8.20
C ASP A 222 1.93 -24.35 -8.54
N PHE A 223 1.53 -24.86 -9.71
CA PHE A 223 0.15 -25.02 -10.14
C PHE A 223 0.00 -26.29 -10.99
N LYS A 224 -1.23 -26.74 -11.19
CA LYS A 224 -1.53 -27.88 -12.04
C LYS A 224 -2.48 -27.43 -13.15
N VAL A 225 -2.31 -27.96 -14.36
CA VAL A 225 -3.24 -27.65 -15.45
C VAL A 225 -4.56 -28.40 -15.32
N TRP A 226 -4.57 -29.53 -14.61
CA TRP A 226 -5.79 -30.15 -14.08
C TRP A 226 -5.54 -30.87 -12.76
N SER A 227 -6.60 -31.00 -11.97
CA SER A 227 -6.65 -31.87 -10.79
C SER A 227 -7.78 -32.89 -10.92
N GLN A 228 -7.57 -34.06 -10.33
CA GLN A 228 -8.55 -35.13 -10.26
C GLN A 228 -9.17 -35.19 -8.87
N GLU A 229 -10.49 -35.08 -8.82
CA GLU A 229 -11.30 -35.45 -7.69
C GLU A 229 -11.90 -36.85 -7.93
N LYS A 230 -12.03 -37.62 -6.86
CA LYS A 230 -12.66 -38.94 -6.93
C LYS A 230 -13.54 -39.16 -5.71
N PHE A 231 -14.70 -39.76 -5.92
CA PHE A 231 -15.61 -40.15 -4.87
C PHE A 231 -16.36 -41.43 -5.27
N ASP A 232 -16.91 -42.13 -4.28
CA ASP A 232 -17.72 -43.32 -4.53
C ASP A 232 -19.13 -42.89 -4.93
N ALA A 233 -19.65 -43.44 -6.03
CA ALA A 233 -20.97 -43.15 -6.58
C ALA A 233 -21.80 -44.45 -6.63
N GLY A 234 -23.08 -44.36 -6.28
CA GLY A 234 -23.99 -45.50 -6.30
C GLY A 234 -24.42 -45.90 -7.70
N SER A 235 -24.31 -44.99 -8.66
CA SER A 235 -24.71 -45.22 -10.06
C SER A 235 -23.92 -44.37 -11.05
N GLU A 236 -23.93 -44.77 -12.32
CA GLU A 236 -23.41 -43.96 -13.41
C GLU A 236 -24.18 -42.64 -13.57
N SER A 237 -25.51 -42.65 -13.39
CA SER A 237 -26.34 -41.46 -13.50
C SER A 237 -25.97 -40.38 -12.48
N GLU A 238 -25.66 -40.78 -11.24
CA GLU A 238 -25.20 -39.87 -10.19
C GLU A 238 -23.89 -39.18 -10.60
N CYS A 239 -22.92 -39.97 -11.07
CA CYS A 239 -21.64 -39.45 -11.54
C CYS A 239 -21.76 -38.53 -12.76
N SER A 240 -22.54 -38.94 -13.76
CA SER A 240 -22.75 -38.15 -14.99
C SER A 240 -23.47 -36.83 -14.71
N SER A 241 -24.37 -36.78 -13.72
CA SER A 241 -25.03 -35.54 -13.31
C SER A 241 -24.06 -34.47 -12.77
N MET A 242 -22.86 -34.89 -12.33
CA MET A 242 -21.80 -34.01 -11.84
C MET A 242 -20.71 -33.73 -12.88
N GLY A 243 -20.89 -34.20 -14.13
CA GLY A 243 -19.87 -34.12 -15.18
C GLY A 243 -18.67 -35.05 -14.93
N GLY A 244 -18.89 -36.17 -14.27
CA GLY A 244 -17.85 -37.16 -14.00
C GLY A 244 -17.86 -38.36 -14.94
N VAL A 245 -16.77 -39.12 -14.93
CA VAL A 245 -16.70 -40.44 -15.57
C VAL A 245 -16.81 -41.53 -14.52
N TYR A 246 -17.84 -42.36 -14.64
CA TYR A 246 -18.10 -43.48 -13.74
C TYR A 246 -17.27 -44.70 -14.14
N ARG A 247 -16.67 -45.38 -13.16
CA ARG A 247 -16.05 -46.69 -13.30
C ARG A 247 -16.62 -47.63 -12.26
N ALA A 248 -17.40 -48.61 -12.70
CA ALA A 248 -17.96 -49.63 -11.83
C ALA A 248 -16.83 -50.37 -11.07
N LEU A 249 -17.01 -50.53 -9.76
CA LEU A 249 -16.27 -51.50 -8.98
C LEU A 249 -16.88 -52.89 -9.27
N LYS A 250 -16.13 -53.96 -9.01
CA LYS A 250 -16.55 -55.31 -9.39
C LYS A 250 -17.97 -55.63 -8.87
N PHE A 251 -18.77 -56.28 -9.73
CA PHE A 251 -20.05 -56.94 -9.46
C PHE A 251 -20.97 -56.28 -8.39
N GLY A 252 -21.59 -55.15 -8.75
CA GLY A 252 -22.78 -54.64 -8.04
C GLY A 252 -22.52 -53.76 -6.82
N GLU A 253 -21.26 -53.49 -6.47
CA GLU A 253 -20.87 -52.69 -5.30
C GLU A 253 -20.65 -51.20 -5.61
N GLY A 254 -21.51 -50.61 -6.46
CA GLY A 254 -21.35 -49.22 -6.91
C GLY A 254 -20.07 -49.01 -7.73
N GLY A 255 -19.59 -47.78 -7.79
CA GLY A 255 -18.42 -47.43 -8.58
C GLY A 255 -17.71 -46.18 -8.10
N ARG A 256 -16.61 -45.83 -8.77
CA ARG A 256 -15.91 -44.57 -8.54
C ARG A 256 -16.25 -43.57 -9.63
N CYS A 257 -16.62 -42.36 -9.21
CA CYS A 257 -16.76 -41.23 -10.09
C CYS A 257 -15.47 -40.42 -10.11
N TYR A 258 -14.95 -40.16 -11.30
CA TYR A 258 -13.78 -39.32 -11.51
C TYR A 258 -14.20 -37.99 -12.09
N LEU A 259 -13.67 -36.94 -11.50
CA LEU A 259 -14.03 -35.57 -11.73
C LEU A 259 -12.75 -34.79 -12.00
N TYR A 260 -12.72 -33.98 -13.07
CA TYR A 260 -11.56 -33.14 -13.36
C TYR A 260 -11.92 -31.66 -13.25
N ASN A 261 -11.01 -30.91 -12.65
CA ASN A 261 -11.02 -29.45 -12.66
C ASN A 261 -9.82 -28.99 -13.49
N ILE A 262 -10.06 -28.18 -14.51
CA ILE A 262 -9.05 -27.67 -15.44
C ILE A 262 -8.74 -26.20 -15.14
N VAL A 263 -7.47 -25.81 -15.25
CA VAL A 263 -7.09 -24.42 -15.08
C VAL A 263 -7.68 -23.57 -16.20
N LYS A 264 -8.21 -22.40 -15.86
CA LYS A 264 -8.72 -21.42 -16.82
C LYS A 264 -7.92 -20.14 -16.83
N ARG A 265 -7.39 -19.73 -15.68
CA ARG A 265 -6.64 -18.49 -15.53
C ARG A 265 -5.70 -18.60 -14.33
N ILE A 266 -4.59 -17.89 -14.41
CA ILE A 266 -3.59 -17.78 -13.37
C ILE A 266 -3.37 -16.28 -13.10
N CYS A 267 -3.32 -15.89 -11.83
CA CYS A 267 -3.02 -14.52 -11.43
C CYS A 267 -2.12 -14.51 -10.20
N LEU A 268 -0.99 -13.82 -10.32
CA LEU A 268 0.00 -13.63 -9.25
C LEU A 268 0.03 -12.17 -8.81
N MET A 269 0.16 -11.94 -7.51
CA MET A 269 0.33 -10.61 -6.94
C MET A 269 1.79 -10.38 -6.53
N VAL A 270 2.30 -9.20 -6.86
CA VAL A 270 3.63 -8.74 -6.46
C VAL A 270 3.53 -7.37 -5.80
N ALA A 271 4.39 -7.11 -4.81
CA ALA A 271 4.48 -5.82 -4.16
C ALA A 271 5.89 -5.25 -4.30
N TYR A 272 5.96 -3.94 -4.51
CA TYR A 272 7.20 -3.21 -4.35
C TYR A 272 7.65 -3.23 -2.88
N THR A 273 8.95 -3.39 -2.62
CA THR A 273 9.51 -3.39 -1.26
C THR A 273 10.86 -2.69 -1.26
N GLU A 274 10.98 -1.68 -0.41
CA GLU A 274 12.23 -0.96 -0.15
C GLU A 274 13.02 -1.62 0.98
N HIS A 275 14.32 -1.76 0.76
CA HIS A 275 15.28 -2.27 1.75
C HIS A 275 16.19 -1.10 2.15
N PRO A 276 15.77 -0.28 3.15
CA PRO A 276 16.48 0.96 3.50
C PRO A 276 17.92 0.70 3.94
N GLU A 277 18.20 -0.46 4.52
CA GLU A 277 19.54 -0.87 4.96
C GLU A 277 20.53 -1.10 3.82
N THR A 278 20.05 -1.48 2.63
CA THR A 278 20.90 -1.70 1.46
C THR A 278 20.72 -0.61 0.39
N ALA A 279 19.89 0.40 0.65
CA ALA A 279 19.47 1.41 -0.33
C ALA A 279 19.04 0.75 -1.67
N SER A 280 18.35 -0.39 -1.55
CA SER A 280 17.90 -1.19 -2.68
C SER A 280 16.40 -1.40 -2.62
N TYR A 281 15.83 -1.82 -3.75
CA TYR A 281 14.42 -2.14 -3.87
C TYR A 281 14.26 -3.42 -4.65
N THR A 282 13.19 -4.14 -4.34
CA THR A 282 12.84 -5.41 -4.96
C THR A 282 11.34 -5.50 -5.15
N TRP A 283 10.92 -6.39 -6.04
CA TRP A 283 9.55 -6.85 -6.09
C TRP A 283 9.46 -8.17 -5.34
N GLU A 284 8.47 -8.30 -4.46
CA GLU A 284 8.20 -9.49 -3.65
C GLU A 284 6.89 -10.14 -4.07
N TYR A 285 6.87 -11.45 -4.19
CA TYR A 285 5.65 -12.23 -4.42
C TYR A 285 4.77 -12.22 -3.15
N ARG A 286 3.48 -11.92 -3.31
CA ARG A 286 2.51 -11.79 -2.21
C ARG A 286 1.42 -12.86 -2.18
N GLY A 287 1.34 -13.72 -3.19
CA GLY A 287 0.27 -14.72 -3.30
C GLY A 287 -0.45 -14.64 -4.64
N GLY A 288 -1.57 -15.34 -4.74
CA GLY A 288 -2.45 -15.23 -5.91
C GLY A 288 -3.55 -14.18 -5.75
N CYS A 289 -4.05 -13.67 -6.87
CA CYS A 289 -5.04 -12.59 -6.88
C CYS A 289 -6.46 -13.06 -6.54
N TYR A 290 -6.69 -14.37 -6.36
CA TYR A 290 -8.02 -14.92 -6.07
C TYR A 290 -8.24 -15.14 -4.58
N GLN A 291 -9.50 -15.39 -4.22
CA GLN A 291 -9.91 -15.59 -2.83
C GLN A 291 -9.02 -16.61 -2.10
N GLY A 292 -8.57 -16.23 -0.90
CA GLY A 292 -7.70 -17.08 -0.08
C GLY A 292 -6.25 -17.13 -0.56
N GLY A 293 -5.82 -16.21 -1.43
CA GLY A 293 -4.47 -16.18 -2.01
C GLY A 293 -4.25 -17.26 -3.07
N SER A 294 -5.33 -17.83 -3.62
CA SER A 294 -5.23 -18.80 -4.72
C SER A 294 -4.71 -18.11 -5.97
N ILE A 295 -3.79 -18.78 -6.66
CA ILE A 295 -3.13 -18.27 -7.86
C ILE A 295 -3.83 -18.69 -9.15
N ALA A 296 -4.79 -19.61 -9.08
CA ALA A 296 -5.44 -20.15 -10.26
C ALA A 296 -6.95 -20.33 -10.03
N VAL A 297 -7.71 -20.10 -11.09
CA VAL A 297 -9.13 -20.44 -11.19
C VAL A 297 -9.24 -21.73 -11.98
N TYR A 298 -10.00 -22.67 -11.42
CA TYR A 298 -10.28 -23.95 -12.04
C TYR A 298 -11.77 -24.07 -12.36
N GLU A 299 -12.08 -24.68 -13.49
CA GLU A 299 -13.44 -25.00 -13.89
C GLU A 299 -13.63 -26.50 -14.10
N ARG A 300 -14.88 -26.95 -13.98
CA ARG A 300 -15.27 -28.34 -14.21
C ARG A 300 -15.00 -28.73 -15.67
N ALA A 301 -14.28 -29.83 -15.87
CA ALA A 301 -14.22 -30.48 -17.18
C ALA A 301 -15.43 -31.40 -17.39
N TYR A 302 -15.86 -31.54 -18.63
CA TYR A 302 -16.97 -32.37 -19.08
C TYR A 302 -16.48 -33.56 -19.91
N PRO A 303 -17.01 -34.78 -19.68
CA PRO A 303 -16.64 -35.95 -20.46
C PRO A 303 -17.00 -35.78 -21.94
N GLY A 304 -16.13 -36.25 -22.83
CA GLY A 304 -16.28 -36.14 -24.29
C GLY A 304 -15.53 -34.96 -24.91
N GLU A 305 -14.88 -34.12 -24.10
CA GLU A 305 -14.13 -32.95 -24.57
C GLU A 305 -12.61 -33.16 -24.53
N GLU A 306 -11.92 -32.52 -25.47
CA GLU A 306 -10.47 -32.40 -25.49
C GLU A 306 -10.08 -30.98 -25.09
N TYR A 307 -9.36 -30.86 -23.98
CA TYR A 307 -8.96 -29.58 -23.42
C TYR A 307 -7.53 -29.25 -23.83
N HIS A 308 -7.45 -28.26 -24.71
CA HIS A 308 -6.23 -27.59 -25.08
C HIS A 308 -5.97 -26.43 -24.13
N PHE A 309 -4.73 -26.32 -23.67
CA PHE A 309 -4.28 -25.30 -22.73
C PHE A 309 -3.42 -24.25 -23.42
N ASP A 310 -3.71 -23.98 -24.69
CA ASP A 310 -2.88 -23.13 -25.55
C ASP A 310 -3.06 -21.63 -25.27
N SER A 311 -4.11 -21.27 -24.53
CA SER A 311 -4.50 -19.88 -24.29
C SER A 311 -4.88 -19.60 -22.82
N ILE A 312 -4.16 -20.17 -21.85
CA ILE A 312 -4.36 -19.85 -20.42
C ILE A 312 -3.79 -18.45 -20.13
N PRO A 313 -4.62 -17.46 -19.78
CA PRO A 313 -4.14 -16.17 -19.29
C PRO A 313 -3.36 -16.32 -17.98
N ILE A 314 -2.13 -15.81 -17.98
CA ILE A 314 -1.27 -15.63 -16.82
C ILE A 314 -1.10 -14.13 -16.59
N GLU A 315 -1.59 -13.68 -15.45
CA GLU A 315 -1.61 -12.27 -15.05
C GLU A 315 -0.64 -12.03 -13.89
N VAL A 316 0.03 -10.88 -13.92
CA VAL A 316 0.81 -10.38 -12.78
C VAL A 316 0.29 -8.99 -12.43
N ARG A 317 -0.23 -8.87 -11.21
CA ARG A 317 -0.84 -7.64 -10.67
C ARG A 317 -0.02 -7.08 -9.51
N GLU A 318 -0.13 -5.79 -9.31
CA GLU A 318 0.43 -5.11 -8.13
C GLU A 318 -0.50 -5.31 -6.93
N ASP A 319 0.07 -5.64 -5.77
CA ASP A 319 -0.66 -5.69 -4.51
C ASP A 319 -0.81 -4.28 -3.94
N GLU A 320 -1.89 -3.61 -4.33
CA GLU A 320 -2.22 -2.26 -3.84
C GLU A 320 -2.68 -2.24 -2.38
N SER A 321 -2.92 -3.41 -1.76
CA SER A 321 -3.48 -3.47 -0.39
C SER A 321 -2.56 -2.79 0.63
N LEU A 322 -1.25 -2.79 0.42
CA LEU A 322 -0.30 -2.11 1.30
C LEU A 322 -0.40 -0.59 1.18
N TYR A 323 -0.51 -0.07 -0.05
CA TYR A 323 -0.67 1.35 -0.33
C TYR A 323 -2.03 1.85 0.14
N ASN A 324 -3.09 1.07 -0.12
CA ASN A 324 -4.43 1.38 0.33
C ASN A 324 -4.54 1.32 1.86
N ALA A 325 -3.87 0.37 2.52
CA ALA A 325 -3.83 0.34 3.98
C ALA A 325 -3.10 1.55 4.57
N LEU A 326 -1.95 1.94 4.02
CA LEU A 326 -1.21 3.12 4.49
C LEU A 326 -1.97 4.42 4.20
N GLY A 327 -2.52 4.58 2.99
CA GLY A 327 -3.32 5.74 2.61
C GLY A 327 -4.59 5.86 3.44
N ASN A 328 -5.25 4.74 3.75
CA ASN A 328 -6.42 4.73 4.64
C ASN A 328 -6.03 5.09 6.08
N VAL A 329 -4.87 4.66 6.58
CA VAL A 329 -4.38 5.07 7.91
C VAL A 329 -4.06 6.56 7.92
N GLU A 330 -3.40 7.10 6.91
CA GLU A 330 -3.13 8.54 6.83
C GLU A 330 -4.44 9.35 6.74
N ALA A 331 -5.40 8.92 5.92
CA ALA A 331 -6.70 9.55 5.81
C ALA A 331 -7.52 9.46 7.11
N GLU A 332 -7.49 8.31 7.80
CA GLU A 332 -8.18 8.11 9.08
C GLU A 332 -7.51 8.92 10.20
N VAL A 333 -6.18 8.97 10.24
CA VAL A 333 -5.41 9.80 11.18
C VAL A 333 -5.70 11.28 10.91
N ASN A 334 -5.62 11.75 9.67
CA ASN A 334 -5.85 13.15 9.35
C ASN A 334 -7.30 13.57 9.62
N SER A 335 -8.28 12.73 9.25
CA SER A 335 -9.71 13.01 9.51
C SER A 335 -10.08 12.97 11.00
N THR A 336 -9.41 12.15 11.81
CA THR A 336 -9.72 12.02 13.25
C THR A 336 -8.93 13.01 14.11
N VAL A 337 -7.66 13.24 13.78
CA VAL A 337 -6.73 14.04 14.59
C VAL A 337 -6.86 15.53 14.31
N SER A 338 -7.11 15.94 13.07
CA SER A 338 -7.26 17.36 12.71
C SER A 338 -8.41 18.05 13.48
N PRO A 339 -9.63 17.50 13.57
CA PRO A 339 -10.71 18.09 14.37
C PRO A 339 -10.38 18.17 15.87
N VAL A 340 -9.67 17.17 16.40
CA VAL A 340 -9.27 17.14 17.81
C VAL A 340 -8.26 18.25 18.10
N PHE A 341 -7.24 18.44 17.27
CA PHE A 341 -6.28 19.54 17.44
C PHE A 341 -6.94 20.91 17.29
N ASN A 342 -7.87 21.05 16.35
CA ASN A 342 -8.61 22.30 16.18
C ASN A 342 -9.50 22.60 17.41
N TYR A 343 -10.17 21.57 17.96
CA TYR A 343 -10.95 21.70 19.20
C TYR A 343 -10.07 22.07 20.40
N ILE A 344 -8.92 21.42 20.57
CA ILE A 344 -7.96 21.75 21.64
C ILE A 344 -7.46 23.19 21.49
N SER A 345 -7.17 23.65 20.26
CA SER A 345 -6.76 25.03 20.00
C SER A 345 -7.82 26.04 20.43
N TYR A 346 -9.08 25.83 20.04
CA TYR A 346 -10.20 26.70 20.45
C TYR A 346 -10.43 26.67 21.95
N PHE A 347 -10.30 25.49 22.58
CA PHE A 347 -10.40 25.34 24.02
C PHE A 347 -9.31 26.14 24.76
N CYS A 348 -8.06 26.05 24.32
CA CYS A 348 -6.96 26.84 24.89
C CYS A 348 -7.20 28.35 24.72
N LEU A 349 -7.68 28.80 23.56
CA LEU A 349 -8.00 30.20 23.29
C LEU A 349 -9.14 30.69 24.19
N PHE A 350 -10.19 29.89 24.35
CA PHE A 350 -11.30 30.17 25.26
C PHE A 350 -10.84 30.31 26.71
N MET A 351 -9.99 29.39 27.19
CA MET A 351 -9.43 29.45 28.55
C MET A 351 -8.55 30.69 28.75
N ALA A 352 -7.77 31.09 27.74
CA ALA A 352 -6.99 32.33 27.78
C ALA A 352 -7.91 33.57 27.86
N PHE A 353 -9.01 33.58 27.10
CA PHE A 353 -9.99 34.67 27.12
C PHE A 353 -10.71 34.80 28.47
N VAL A 354 -11.23 33.69 29.00
CA VAL A 354 -11.88 33.66 30.34
C VAL A 354 -10.89 34.12 31.41
N SER A 355 -9.64 33.68 31.33
CA SER A 355 -8.59 34.11 32.23
C SER A 355 -8.39 35.64 32.13
N GLY A 356 -8.25 36.19 30.91
CA GLY A 356 -8.13 37.63 30.70
C GLY A 356 -9.29 38.44 31.32
N ILE A 357 -10.53 37.98 31.20
CA ILE A 357 -11.71 38.61 31.83
C ILE A 357 -11.62 38.58 33.35
N LEU A 358 -11.31 37.42 33.94
CA LEU A 358 -11.20 37.28 35.39
C LEU A 358 -10.10 38.18 35.95
N PHE A 359 -8.98 38.32 35.23
CA PHE A 359 -7.91 39.24 35.57
C PHE A 359 -8.37 40.70 35.53
N ALA A 360 -9.07 41.11 34.47
CA ALA A 360 -9.61 42.47 34.36
C ALA A 360 -10.59 42.80 35.49
N ILE A 361 -11.49 41.87 35.85
CA ILE A 361 -12.43 42.03 36.97
C ILE A 361 -11.67 42.14 38.30
N PHE A 362 -10.66 41.29 38.52
CA PHE A 362 -9.83 41.32 39.72
C PHE A 362 -9.10 42.67 39.84
N PHE A 363 -8.49 43.13 38.76
CA PHE A 363 -7.76 44.40 38.71
C PHE A 363 -8.68 45.60 38.92
N TYR A 364 -9.86 45.61 38.29
CA TYR A 364 -10.88 46.65 38.49
C TYR A 364 -11.38 46.70 39.93
N LYS A 365 -11.60 45.55 40.58
CA LYS A 365 -11.95 45.49 42.00
C LYS A 365 -10.82 45.99 42.90
N GLN A 366 -9.57 45.62 42.61
CA GLN A 366 -8.42 46.06 43.38
C GLN A 366 -8.22 47.58 43.27
N TRP A 367 -8.33 48.14 42.07
CA TRP A 367 -8.27 49.59 41.84
C TRP A 367 -9.35 50.31 42.65
N LYS A 368 -10.61 49.90 42.53
CA LYS A 368 -11.73 50.60 43.18
C LYS A 368 -11.74 50.46 44.72
N GLY A 369 -11.08 49.44 45.27
CA GLY A 369 -11.00 49.21 46.71
C GLY A 369 -10.06 50.17 47.46
N ASP A 370 -9.05 50.71 46.80
CA ASP A 370 -8.01 51.54 47.43
C ASP A 370 -8.44 53.00 47.72
N ASP A 371 -9.54 53.47 47.12
CA ASP A 371 -10.00 54.87 47.29
C ASP A 371 -10.64 55.16 48.67
N THR A 372 -10.90 54.14 49.49
CA THR A 372 -11.63 54.35 50.78
C THR A 372 -10.77 54.55 52.01
N ASN A 373 -9.43 54.40 51.93
CA ASN A 373 -8.55 54.48 53.11
C ASN A 373 -7.44 55.55 53.06
N MET A 374 -7.46 56.48 52.11
CA MET A 374 -6.60 57.68 52.15
C MET A 374 -7.15 58.76 53.11
N ARG A 375 -7.65 58.38 54.29
CA ARG A 375 -7.78 59.32 55.40
C ARG A 375 -6.38 59.60 55.91
N HIS A 376 -5.84 60.76 55.53
CA HIS A 376 -4.68 61.35 56.19
C HIS A 376 -4.87 61.27 57.70
N GLN A 377 -4.13 60.39 58.39
CA GLN A 377 -3.93 60.58 59.81
C GLN A 377 -3.21 61.92 59.98
N PRO A 378 -3.78 62.87 60.72
CA PRO A 378 -3.06 64.11 61.03
C PRO A 378 -1.77 63.72 61.73
N GLN A 379 -0.63 64.20 61.22
CA GLN A 379 0.63 64.13 61.94
C GLN A 379 0.42 64.85 63.28
N VAL A 380 0.44 64.08 64.37
CA VAL A 380 0.56 64.65 65.70
C VAL A 380 2.03 64.99 65.86
N ASP A 381 2.36 66.28 65.84
CA ASP A 381 3.68 66.76 66.24
C ASP A 381 3.79 66.54 67.77
N GLU A 382 4.65 65.60 68.18
CA GLU A 382 5.10 65.50 69.57
C GLU A 382 6.07 66.66 69.86
N GLN A 383 5.78 67.41 70.92
CA GLN A 383 6.55 68.56 71.44
C GLN A 383 7.89 68.17 72.04
#